data_AF-A0A1Q8Q3U7-F1
#
_entry.id   AF-A0A1Q8Q3U7-F1
#
_cell.length_a   1.000
_cell.length_b   1.000
_cell.length_c   1.000
_cell.angle_alpha   90.00
_cell.angle_beta   90.00
_cell.angle_gamma   90.00
#
_symmetry.space_group_name_H-M   'P 1'
#
loop_
_entity.id
_entity.type
_entity.pdbx_description
1 polymer ?
#
loop_
_entity_poly.entity_id
_entity_poly.type
_entity_poly.pdbx_seq_one_letter_code
_entity_poly.pdbx_strand_id
1 'polypeptide(L)'
;MYLAVQYVSLPERVPTHFNAFNVPDGWGPKWMMLIPLVIGFAIWIGLHVLEKFPHIHNYLWLTEENARRQYKNSQLLLNSMKNIILVFFSFMTIETVRISFGKPSLLGVWEMPIFLFVLFGTMGCFLFRSYRLR
;
A
#
# COMPACT_ATOMS: atom_id res chain seq x y z
N MET A 1 8.48 -13.81 1.51
CA MET A 1 9.23 -15.01 1.10
C MET A 1 10.10 -14.75 -0.14
N TYR A 2 9.57 -14.20 -1.23
CA TYR A 2 10.34 -13.96 -2.48
C TYR A 2 11.67 -13.19 -2.28
N LEU A 3 11.63 -12.01 -1.65
CA LEU A 3 12.84 -11.22 -1.40
C LEU A 3 13.90 -12.04 -0.63
N ALA A 4 13.51 -12.74 0.44
CA ALA A 4 14.44 -13.53 1.24
C ALA A 4 15.18 -14.60 0.41
N VAL A 5 14.49 -15.24 -0.53
CA VAL A 5 15.10 -16.23 -1.44
C VAL A 5 16.08 -15.57 -2.42
N GLN A 6 15.76 -14.38 -2.92
CA GLN A 6 16.58 -13.69 -3.92
C GLN A 6 17.70 -12.83 -3.32
N TYR A 7 17.63 -12.53 -2.02
CA TYR A 7 18.46 -11.51 -1.36
C TYR A 7 19.96 -11.75 -1.49
N VAL A 8 20.40 -13.02 -1.38
CA VAL A 8 21.81 -13.40 -1.51
C VAL A 8 22.34 -13.13 -2.92
N SER A 9 21.51 -13.35 -3.93
CA SER A 9 21.86 -13.18 -5.34
C SER A 9 21.72 -11.74 -5.83
N LEU A 10 21.17 -10.82 -5.02
CA LEU A 10 21.05 -9.43 -5.40
C LEU A 10 22.43 -8.76 -5.54
N PRO A 11 22.60 -7.89 -6.54
CA PRO A 11 23.79 -7.04 -6.62
C PRO A 11 23.91 -6.16 -5.38
N GLU A 12 25.13 -5.72 -5.04
CA GLU A 12 25.37 -4.85 -3.88
C GLU A 12 24.60 -3.53 -3.97
N ARG A 13 24.32 -3.05 -5.19
CA ARG A 13 23.48 -1.88 -5.45
C ARG A 13 22.22 -2.26 -6.22
N VAL A 14 21.08 -1.75 -5.76
CA VAL A 14 19.75 -1.93 -6.35
C VAL A 14 19.11 -0.58 -6.62
N PRO A 15 18.13 -0.49 -7.55
CA PRO A 15 17.31 0.70 -7.71
C PRO A 15 16.59 1.06 -6.40
N THR A 16 16.59 2.34 -6.05
CA THR A 16 15.91 2.87 -4.85
C THR A 16 14.93 3.97 -5.20
N HIS A 17 15.06 4.57 -6.38
CA HIS A 17 14.15 5.58 -6.89
C HIS A 17 13.99 5.39 -8.41
N PHE A 18 12.78 5.66 -8.88
CA PHE A 18 12.41 5.59 -10.29
C PHE A 18 11.79 6.94 -10.68
N ASN A 19 12.15 7.46 -11.84
CA ASN A 19 11.53 8.67 -12.37
C ASN A 19 10.10 8.40 -12.87
N ALA A 20 9.44 9.45 -13.37
CA ALA A 20 8.07 9.36 -13.91
C ALA A 20 7.91 8.39 -15.11
N PHE A 21 9.02 8.01 -15.76
CA PHE A 21 9.03 7.03 -16.85
C PHE A 21 9.36 5.60 -16.38
N ASN A 22 9.33 5.36 -15.05
CA ASN A 22 9.68 4.08 -14.43
C ASN A 22 11.13 3.63 -14.73
N VAL A 23 12.04 4.58 -14.96
CA VAL A 23 13.47 4.33 -15.15
C VAL A 23 14.22 4.59 -13.84
N PRO A 24 15.08 3.66 -13.37
CA PRO A 24 15.94 3.89 -12.20
C PRO A 24 16.81 5.13 -12.37
N ASP A 25 16.63 6.11 -11.50
CA ASP A 25 17.45 7.33 -11.40
C ASP A 25 18.13 7.46 -10.02
N GLY A 26 17.79 6.58 -9.08
CA GLY A 26 18.47 6.44 -7.79
C GLY A 26 18.88 4.99 -7.50
N TRP A 27 20.09 4.80 -6.96
CA TRP A 27 20.65 3.49 -6.65
C TRP A 27 21.28 3.48 -5.26
N GLY A 28 20.98 2.46 -4.47
CA GLY A 28 21.47 2.33 -3.09
C GLY A 28 21.84 0.88 -2.73
N PRO A 29 22.39 0.66 -1.53
CA PRO A 29 22.79 -0.67 -1.08
C PRO A 29 21.60 -1.62 -0.96
N LYS A 30 21.79 -2.92 -1.25
CA LYS A 30 20.72 -3.94 -1.30
C LYS A 30 19.91 -4.10 -0.02
N TRP A 31 20.45 -3.72 1.14
CA TRP A 31 19.69 -3.73 2.41
C TRP A 31 18.50 -2.77 2.40
N MET A 32 18.51 -1.74 1.55
CA MET A 32 17.38 -0.81 1.39
C MET A 32 16.10 -1.51 0.89
N MET A 33 16.21 -2.71 0.31
CA MET A 33 15.07 -3.58 -0.01
C MET A 33 14.22 -3.96 1.22
N LEU A 34 14.76 -3.80 2.43
CA LEU A 34 14.04 -4.03 3.69
C LEU A 34 13.19 -2.83 4.11
N ILE A 35 13.41 -1.64 3.54
CA ILE A 35 12.68 -0.42 3.91
C ILE A 35 11.17 -0.55 3.60
N PRO A 36 10.72 -1.02 2.41
CA PRO A 36 9.30 -1.23 2.15
C PRO A 36 8.65 -2.22 3.13
N LEU A 37 9.40 -3.21 3.61
CA LEU A 37 8.90 -4.16 4.62
C LEU A 37 8.67 -3.47 5.96
N VAL A 38 9.65 -2.69 6.44
CA VAL A 38 9.56 -1.96 7.71
C VAL A 38 8.45 -0.92 7.68
N ILE A 39 8.41 -0.08 6.62
CA ILE A 39 7.38 0.95 6.46
C ILE A 39 6.00 0.29 6.29
N GLY A 40 5.89 -0.76 5.48
CA GLY A 40 4.64 -1.50 5.29
C GLY A 40 4.08 -2.07 6.57
N PHE A 41 4.95 -2.66 7.39
CA PHE A 41 4.58 -3.19 8.69
C PHE A 41 4.15 -2.08 9.66
N ALA A 42 4.88 -0.97 9.70
CA ALA A 42 4.52 0.18 10.54
C ALA A 42 3.16 0.79 10.15
N ILE A 43 2.92 1.00 8.85
CA ILE A 43 1.63 1.48 8.33
C ILE A 43 0.52 0.48 8.65
N TRP A 44 0.76 -0.81 8.45
CA TRP A 44 -0.23 -1.84 8.75
C TRP A 44 -0.61 -1.85 10.23
N ILE A 45 0.36 -1.72 11.14
CA ILE A 45 0.09 -1.60 12.58
C ILE A 45 -0.75 -0.36 12.86
N GLY A 46 -0.35 0.81 12.35
CA GLY A 46 -1.07 2.06 12.58
C GLY A 46 -2.53 1.97 12.12
N LEU A 47 -2.76 1.46 10.91
CA LEU A 47 -4.11 1.26 10.36
C LEU A 47 -4.89 0.17 11.11
N HIS A 48 -4.23 -0.88 11.59
CA HIS A 48 -4.87 -1.92 12.37
C HIS A 48 -5.29 -1.44 13.77
N VAL A 49 -4.48 -0.58 14.40
CA VAL A 49 -4.84 0.06 15.66
C VAL A 49 -6.06 0.96 15.45
N LEU A 50 -6.05 1.81 14.44
CA LEU A 50 -7.20 2.66 14.10
C LEU A 50 -8.47 1.82 13.83
N GLU A 51 -8.36 0.74 13.05
CA GLU A 51 -9.47 -0.19 12.78
C GLU A 51 -10.09 -0.77 14.06
N LYS A 52 -9.32 -0.96 15.14
CA LYS A 52 -9.86 -1.44 16.43
C LYS A 52 -10.64 -0.37 17.19
N PHE A 53 -10.41 0.91 16.91
CA PHE A 53 -11.02 2.04 17.61
C PHE A 53 -11.88 2.89 16.67
N PRO A 54 -12.92 2.33 16.01
CA PRO A 54 -13.70 3.10 15.03
C PRO A 54 -14.33 4.37 15.61
N HIS A 55 -14.65 4.40 16.91
CA HIS A 55 -15.25 5.55 17.58
C HIS A 55 -14.40 6.84 17.55
N ILE A 56 -13.08 6.76 17.28
CA ILE A 56 -12.22 7.96 17.15
C ILE A 56 -12.15 8.49 15.72
N HIS A 57 -12.75 7.79 14.76
CA HIS A 57 -12.74 8.22 13.36
C HIS A 57 -13.69 9.40 13.16
N ASN A 58 -13.45 10.15 12.08
CA ASN A 58 -14.34 11.23 11.69
C ASN A 58 -15.50 10.69 10.85
N TYR A 59 -16.73 10.97 11.28
CA TYR A 59 -17.95 10.54 10.62
C TYR A 59 -18.84 11.74 10.31
N LEU A 60 -19.46 11.72 9.12
CA LEU A 60 -20.47 12.71 8.76
C LEU A 60 -21.83 12.23 9.25
N TRP A 61 -22.58 13.09 9.96
CA TRP A 61 -23.96 12.83 10.43
C TRP A 61 -24.11 11.58 11.31
N LEU A 62 -23.18 11.35 12.25
CA LEU A 62 -23.24 10.22 13.16
C LEU A 62 -24.42 10.33 14.13
N THR A 63 -25.25 9.29 14.18
CA THR A 63 -26.37 9.14 15.13
C THR A 63 -26.28 7.78 15.82
N GLU A 64 -26.98 7.58 16.93
CA GLU A 64 -27.01 6.27 17.62
C GLU A 64 -27.53 5.15 16.69
N GLU A 65 -28.49 5.46 15.82
CA GLU A 65 -29.10 4.50 14.89
C GLU A 65 -28.15 4.06 13.77
N ASN A 66 -27.26 4.95 13.31
CA ASN A 66 -26.34 4.69 12.21
C ASN A 66 -24.92 4.35 12.65
N ALA A 67 -24.56 4.59 13.92
CA ALA A 67 -23.20 4.43 14.43
C ALA A 67 -22.60 3.07 14.13
N ARG A 68 -23.35 1.99 14.41
CA ARG A 68 -22.88 0.62 14.13
C ARG A 68 -22.55 0.39 12.66
N ARG A 69 -23.36 0.95 11.74
CA ARG A 69 -23.19 0.82 10.29
C ARG A 69 -21.97 1.62 9.82
N GLN A 70 -21.82 2.86 10.30
CA GLN A 70 -20.70 3.73 9.99
C GLN A 70 -19.37 3.17 10.51
N TYR A 71 -19.34 2.64 11.74
CA TYR A 71 -18.17 2.03 12.34
C TYR A 71 -17.70 0.84 11.51
N LYS A 72 -18.60 -0.10 11.19
CA LYS A 72 -18.28 -1.24 10.34
C LYS A 72 -17.74 -0.82 8.97
N ASN A 73 -18.35 0.19 8.34
CA ASN A 73 -17.92 0.69 7.05
C ASN A 73 -16.49 1.25 7.11
N SER A 74 -16.19 2.02 8.15
CA SER A 74 -14.87 2.62 8.34
C SER A 74 -13.79 1.59 8.70
N GLN A 75 -14.12 0.58 9.51
CA GLN A 75 -13.23 -0.55 9.77
C GLN A 75 -12.87 -1.30 8.49
N LEU A 76 -13.87 -1.58 7.65
CA LEU A 76 -13.66 -2.21 6.35
C LEU A 76 -12.80 -1.35 5.42
N LEU A 77 -13.00 -0.02 5.41
CA LEU A 77 -12.12 0.89 4.66
C LEU A 77 -10.67 0.75 5.11
N LEU A 78 -10.37 0.87 6.40
CA LEU A 78 -8.99 0.76 6.89
C LEU A 78 -8.39 -0.62 6.61
N ASN A 79 -9.21 -1.67 6.73
CA ASN A 79 -8.81 -3.03 6.40
C ASN A 79 -8.46 -3.19 4.91
N SER A 80 -9.27 -2.64 4.01
CA SER A 80 -8.97 -2.64 2.57
C SER A 80 -7.71 -1.83 2.27
N MET A 81 -7.57 -0.63 2.84
CA MET A 81 -6.44 0.27 2.60
C MET A 81 -5.10 -0.36 3.02
N LYS A 82 -5.01 -0.93 4.23
CA LYS A 82 -3.76 -1.55 4.70
C LYS A 82 -3.36 -2.75 3.83
N ASN A 83 -4.32 -3.52 3.33
CA ASN A 83 -4.05 -4.65 2.44
C ASN A 83 -3.60 -4.19 1.05
N ILE A 84 -4.24 -3.16 0.47
CA ILE A 84 -3.82 -2.55 -0.82
C ILE A 84 -2.38 -2.05 -0.72
N ILE A 85 -2.02 -1.34 0.35
CA ILE A 85 -0.66 -0.83 0.58
C ILE A 85 0.35 -1.98 0.71
N LEU A 86 0.03 -3.04 1.47
CA LEU A 86 0.91 -4.20 1.59
C LEU A 86 1.12 -4.95 0.27
N VAL A 87 0.06 -5.10 -0.54
CA VAL A 87 0.15 -5.69 -1.87
C VAL A 87 1.04 -4.84 -2.77
N PHE A 88 0.88 -3.50 -2.73
CA PHE A 88 1.70 -2.57 -3.49
C PHE A 88 3.18 -2.66 -3.10
N PHE A 89 3.53 -2.62 -1.80
CA PHE A 89 4.93 -2.77 -1.37
C PHE A 89 5.51 -4.14 -1.70
N SER A 90 4.70 -5.21 -1.64
CA SER A 90 5.13 -6.54 -2.06
C SER A 90 5.44 -6.57 -3.56
N PHE A 91 4.58 -5.95 -4.37
CA PHE A 91 4.76 -5.84 -5.81
C PHE A 91 6.00 -5.01 -6.17
N MET A 92 6.16 -3.82 -5.59
CA MET A 92 7.37 -2.98 -5.74
C MET A 92 8.65 -3.75 -5.40
N THR A 93 8.62 -4.58 -4.35
CA THR A 93 9.77 -5.40 -3.94
C THR A 93 10.11 -6.42 -5.02
N ILE A 94 9.10 -7.11 -5.58
CA ILE A 94 9.28 -8.07 -6.68
C ILE A 94 9.82 -7.37 -7.93
N GLU A 95 9.23 -6.23 -8.28
CA GLU A 95 9.63 -5.38 -9.41
C GLU A 95 11.10 -4.98 -9.30
N THR A 96 11.50 -4.42 -8.15
CA THR A 96 12.87 -3.96 -7.92
C THR A 96 13.88 -5.10 -7.99
N VAL A 97 13.56 -6.29 -7.44
CA VAL A 97 14.41 -7.48 -7.58
C VAL A 97 14.55 -7.88 -9.06
N ARG A 98 13.45 -7.89 -9.82
CA ARG A 98 13.48 -8.23 -11.26
C ARG A 98 14.35 -7.25 -12.04
N ILE A 99 14.17 -5.96 -11.83
CA ILE A 99 14.94 -4.91 -12.49
C ILE A 99 16.42 -4.98 -12.10
N SER A 100 16.73 -5.33 -10.85
CA SER A 100 18.11 -5.56 -10.39
C SER A 100 18.80 -6.73 -11.13
N PHE A 101 18.03 -7.69 -11.64
CA PHE A 101 18.51 -8.76 -12.51
C PHE A 101 18.44 -8.43 -14.02
N GLY A 102 18.25 -7.16 -14.38
CA GLY A 102 18.16 -6.72 -15.76
C GLY A 102 16.89 -7.15 -16.49
N LYS A 103 15.86 -7.60 -15.77
CA LYS A 103 14.56 -7.94 -16.37
C LYS A 103 13.72 -6.66 -16.57
N PRO A 104 12.89 -6.60 -17.62
CA PRO A 104 12.01 -5.45 -17.83
C PRO A 104 10.98 -5.35 -16.71
N SER A 105 10.54 -4.11 -16.44
CA SER A 105 9.43 -3.82 -15.54
C SER A 105 8.15 -4.60 -15.92
N LEU A 106 7.35 -4.99 -14.93
CA LEU A 106 6.09 -5.72 -15.15
C LEU A 106 4.99 -4.81 -15.70
N LEU A 107 4.83 -3.63 -15.10
CA LEU A 107 3.76 -2.68 -15.44
C LEU A 107 4.29 -1.36 -16.01
N GLY A 108 5.59 -1.10 -15.88
CA GLY A 108 6.24 0.12 -16.31
C GLY A 108 5.59 1.34 -15.68
N VAL A 109 5.35 2.34 -16.53
CA VAL A 109 4.67 3.59 -16.16
C VAL A 109 3.25 3.40 -15.61
N TRP A 110 2.63 2.23 -15.82
CA TRP A 110 1.27 1.95 -15.32
C TRP A 110 1.22 1.50 -13.86
N GLU A 111 2.35 1.12 -13.26
CA GLU A 111 2.43 0.70 -11.85
C GLU A 111 1.76 1.73 -10.92
N MET A 112 2.22 2.98 -10.97
CA MET A 112 1.71 4.06 -10.12
C MET A 112 0.26 4.45 -10.45
N PRO A 113 -0.15 4.68 -11.71
CA PRO A 113 -1.55 4.93 -12.05
C PRO A 113 -2.52 3.86 -11.55
N ILE A 114 -2.18 2.57 -11.71
CA ILE A 114 -3.04 1.46 -11.26
C ILE A 114 -3.14 1.48 -9.73
N PHE A 115 -2.02 1.63 -9.02
CA PHE A 115 -2.01 1.72 -7.56
C PHE A 115 -2.91 2.87 -7.06
N LEU A 116 -2.74 4.08 -7.62
CA LEU A 116 -3.52 5.24 -7.24
C LEU A 116 -5.01 5.07 -7.57
N PHE A 117 -5.33 4.50 -8.73
CA PHE A 117 -6.71 4.22 -9.11
C PHE A 117 -7.38 3.25 -8.13
N VAL A 118 -6.71 2.17 -7.75
CA VAL A 118 -7.24 1.18 -6.79
C VAL A 118 -7.37 1.81 -5.39
N LEU A 119 -6.37 2.56 -4.95
CA LEU A 119 -6.34 3.21 -3.64
C LEU A 119 -7.47 4.24 -3.50
N PHE A 120 -7.51 5.22 -4.40
CA PHE A 120 -8.52 6.28 -4.37
C PHE A 120 -9.90 5.78 -4.78
N GLY A 121 -10.00 4.81 -5.69
CA GLY A 121 -11.26 4.15 -6.03
C GLY A 121 -11.87 3.43 -4.83
N THR A 122 -11.05 2.74 -4.04
CA THR A 122 -11.48 2.13 -2.78
C THR A 122 -11.96 3.19 -1.79
N MET A 123 -11.17 4.24 -1.57
CA MET A 123 -11.58 5.35 -0.70
C MET A 123 -12.91 5.97 -1.13
N GLY A 124 -13.05 6.29 -2.42
CA GLY A 124 -14.27 6.86 -2.99
C GLY A 124 -15.49 5.96 -2.82
N CYS A 125 -15.33 4.65 -3.06
CA CYS A 125 -16.40 3.67 -2.85
C CYS A 125 -16.89 3.65 -1.39
N PHE A 126 -15.97 3.63 -0.42
CA PHE A 126 -16.31 3.61 1.00
C PHE A 126 -16.86 4.94 1.52
N LEU A 127 -16.42 6.07 0.98
CA LEU A 127 -16.99 7.40 1.26
C LEU A 127 -18.42 7.50 0.72
N PHE A 128 -18.65 7.05 -0.52
CA PHE A 128 -19.99 6.98 -1.08
C PHE A 128 -20.90 6.05 -0.25
N ARG A 129 -20.38 4.89 0.18
CA ARG A 129 -21.11 4.00 1.09
C ARG A 129 -21.40 4.66 2.43
N SER A 130 -20.47 5.41 3.01
CA SER A 130 -20.69 6.17 4.25
C SER A 130 -21.81 7.20 4.10
N TYR A 131 -21.87 7.91 2.96
CA TYR A 131 -22.96 8.84 2.66
C TYR A 131 -24.33 8.16 2.56
N ARG A 132 -24.38 6.92 2.05
CA ARG A 132 -25.61 6.12 1.97
C ARG A 132 -26.02 5.47 3.30
N LEU A 133 -25.11 5.41 4.27
CA LEU A 133 -25.34 4.84 5.61
C LEU A 133 -25.67 5.93 6.65
N ARG A 134 -26.25 7.04 6.20
CA ARG A 134 -26.90 8.02 7.08
C ARG A 134 -28.01 7.35 7.90
#